data_AF-A0A382U1W2-F1
#
_entry.id   AF-A0A382U1W2-F1
#
_cell.length_a   1.000
_cell.length_b   1.000
_cell.length_c   1.000
_cell.angle_alpha   90.00
_cell.angle_beta   90.00
_cell.angle_gamma   90.00
#
_symmetry.space_group_name_H-M   'P 1'
#
loop_
_entity.id
_entity.type
_entity.pdbx_description
1 polymer ?
#
loop_
_entity_poly.entity_id
_entity_poly.type
_entity_poly.pdbx_seq_one_letter_code
_entity_poly.pdbx_strand_id
1 'polypeptide(L)' 'MHDVMNSIMTGQTTDAQIGAFLVGLSMKGETIEEITASAKVMRSLATPVEISNSDYLVDTCGTGGDGLGLFNISTASAF' A
#
# COMPACT_ATOMS: atom_id res chain seq x y z
N MET A 1 -1.34 11.41 10.07
CA MET A 1 -1.37 10.34 9.06
C MET A 1 -1.91 9.02 9.61
N HIS A 2 -1.35 8.49 10.70
CA HIS A 2 -1.83 7.24 11.32
C HIS A 2 -3.36 7.24 11.57
N ASP A 3 -3.88 8.24 12.27
CA ASP A 3 -5.31 8.31 12.60
C ASP A 3 -6.19 8.43 11.36
N VAL A 4 -5.79 9.28 10.40
CA VAL A 4 -6.51 9.49 9.15
C VAL A 4 -6.61 8.18 8.36
N MET A 5 -5.48 7.47 8.18
CA MET A 5 -5.48 6.19 7.48
C MET A 5 -6.25 5.12 8.23
N ASN A 6 -6.23 5.11 9.57
CA ASN A 6 -7.01 4.17 10.35
C ASN A 6 -8.51 4.43 10.16
N SER A 7 -8.95 5.69 10.23
CA SER A 7 -10.36 6.05 9.99
C SER A 7 -10.81 5.71 8.57
N ILE A 8 -9.96 5.92 7.56
CA ILE A 8 -10.26 5.51 6.17
C ILE A 8 -10.44 3.99 6.09
N MET A 9 -9.44 3.22 6.57
CA MET A 9 -9.42 1.76 6.43
C MET A 9 -10.46 1.04 7.32
N THR A 10 -10.98 1.72 8.34
CA THR A 10 -12.05 1.19 9.23
C THR A 10 -13.45 1.71 8.87
N GLY A 11 -13.60 2.43 7.75
CA GLY A 11 -14.89 2.88 7.25
C GLY A 11 -15.53 4.04 8.03
N GLN A 12 -14.73 4.84 8.72
CA GLN A 12 -15.19 5.98 9.53
C GLN A 12 -15.24 7.30 8.74
N THR A 13 -14.91 7.28 7.45
CA THR A 13 -14.86 8.46 6.58
C THR A 13 -15.84 8.32 5.42
N THR A 14 -16.38 9.45 4.95
CA THR A 14 -17.22 9.47 3.75
C THR A 14 -16.39 9.38 2.46
N ASP A 15 -17.01 8.98 1.35
CA ASP A 15 -16.36 8.95 0.04
C ASP A 15 -15.78 10.31 -0.36
N ALA A 16 -16.49 11.40 -0.04
CA ALA A 16 -16.03 12.76 -0.30
C ALA A 16 -14.75 13.11 0.49
N GLN A 17 -14.66 12.67 1.75
CA GLN A 17 -13.45 12.85 2.57
C GLN A 17 -12.27 12.05 2.03
N ILE A 18 -12.50 10.80 1.64
CA ILE A 18 -11.46 9.94 1.04
C ILE A 18 -10.95 10.57 -0.26
N GLY A 19 -11.86 10.95 -1.16
CA GLY A 19 -11.50 11.57 -2.45
C GLY A 19 -10.72 12.86 -2.27
N ALA A 20 -11.18 13.77 -1.41
CA ALA A 20 -10.49 15.03 -1.14
C ALA A 20 -9.11 14.82 -0.53
N PHE A 21 -8.98 13.87 0.40
CA PHE A 21 -7.70 13.53 1.02
C PHE A 21 -6.70 12.97 0.00
N LEU A 22 -7.10 12.00 -0.82
CA LEU A 22 -6.23 11.39 -1.83
C LEU A 22 -5.80 12.38 -2.91
N VAL A 23 -6.72 13.20 -3.42
CA VAL A 23 -6.39 14.24 -4.41
C VAL A 23 -5.45 15.29 -3.80
N GLY A 24 -5.74 15.76 -2.59
CA GLY A 24 -4.89 16.73 -1.90
C GLY A 24 -3.49 16.20 -1.63
N LEU A 25 -3.36 14.94 -1.23
CA LEU A 25 -2.08 14.28 -0.98
C LEU A 25 -1.26 14.16 -2.28
N SER A 26 -1.90 13.71 -3.37
CA SER A 26 -1.26 13.60 -4.69
C SER A 26 -0.82 14.96 -5.24
N MET A 27 -1.63 16.02 -5.07
CA MET A 27 -1.27 17.37 -5.49
C MET A 27 -0.11 17.97 -4.67
N LYS A 28 -0.08 17.70 -3.37
CA LYS A 28 0.98 18.15 -2.46
C LYS A 28 2.30 17.42 -2.74
N GLY A 29 2.21 16.17 -3.16
CA GLY A 29 3.30 15.20 -3.11
C GLY A 29 3.40 14.59 -1.71
N GLU A 30 3.41 13.27 -1.65
CA GLU A 30 3.58 12.49 -0.43
C GLU A 30 4.99 12.64 0.14
N THR A 31 5.12 12.75 1.47
CA THR A 31 6.42 12.62 2.14
C THR A 31 6.71 11.17 2.54
N ILE A 32 7.98 10.88 2.85
CA ILE A 32 8.39 9.55 3.31
C ILE A 32 7.66 9.15 4.59
N GLU A 33 7.48 10.10 5.52
CA GLU A 33 6.77 9.88 6.79
C GLU A 33 5.30 9.55 6.56
N GLU A 34 4.66 10.20 5.59
CA GLU A 34 3.27 9.98 5.21
C GLU A 34 3.06 8.60 4.59
N ILE A 35 3.91 8.20 3.64
CA ILE A 35 3.86 6.87 3.03
C ILE A 35 4.12 5.79 4.09
N THR A 36 5.15 5.98 4.91
CA THR A 36 5.53 5.02 5.96
C THR A 36 4.42 4.83 6.99
N ALA A 37 3.82 5.91 7.46
CA ALA A 37 2.71 5.85 8.41
C ALA A 37 1.49 5.14 7.80
N SER A 38 1.18 5.44 6.53
CA SER A 38 0.06 4.82 5.81
C SER A 38 0.27 3.32 5.64
N ALA A 39 1.44 2.90 5.18
CA ALA A 39 1.80 1.49 5.00
C ALA A 39 1.74 0.71 6.33
N LYS A 40 2.21 1.31 7.44
CA LYS A 40 2.13 0.69 8.78
C LYS A 40 0.69 0.44 9.21
N VAL A 41 -0.21 1.41 9.02
CA VAL A 41 -1.64 1.24 9.35
C VAL A 41 -2.26 0.15 8.49
N MET A 42 -2.07 0.20 7.17
CA MET A 42 -2.58 -0.82 6.26
C MET A 42 -2.09 -2.22 6.66
N ARG A 43 -0.80 -2.37 6.98
CA ARG A 43 -0.22 -3.64 7.43
C ARG A 43 -0.79 -4.11 8.77
N SER A 44 -1.05 -3.20 9.71
CA SER A 44 -1.63 -3.55 11.02
C SER A 44 -3.06 -4.07 10.94
N LEU A 45 -3.79 -3.73 9.87
CA LEU A 45 -5.17 -4.16 9.61
C LEU A 45 -5.25 -5.37 8.68
N ALA A 46 -4.14 -5.78 8.06
CA ALA A 46 -4.07 -6.96 7.21
C ALA A 46 -4.12 -8.24 8.06
N THR A 47 -4.75 -9.29 7.53
CA THR A 47 -4.69 -10.61 8.16
C THR A 47 -3.24 -11.15 8.08
N PRO A 48 -2.60 -11.50 9.20
CA PRO A 48 -1.23 -11.97 9.20
C PRO A 48 -1.12 -13.38 8.59
N VAL A 49 0.00 -13.64 7.93
CA VAL A 49 0.39 -14.97 7.45
C VAL A 49 1.70 -15.35 8.14
N GLU A 50 1.65 -16.41 8.93
CA GLU A 50 2.81 -16.95 9.64
C GLU A 50 3.61 -17.87 8.72
N ILE A 51 4.91 -17.60 8.59
CA ILE A 51 5.82 -18.37 7.73
C ILE A 51 6.89 -18.99 8.63
N SER A 52 7.00 -20.32 8.62
CA SER A 52 7.86 -21.06 9.53
C SER A 52 9.37 -20.94 9.24
N ASN A 53 9.76 -20.63 8.01
CA ASN A 53 11.15 -20.37 7.61
C ASN A 53 11.20 -19.19 6.64
N SER A 54 11.92 -18.13 7.01
CA SER A 54 12.02 -16.89 6.25
C SER A 54 13.46 -16.52 5.87
N ASP A 55 14.42 -17.43 5.99
CA ASP A 55 15.86 -17.12 5.81
C ASP A 55 16.18 -16.53 4.42
N TYR A 56 15.42 -16.93 3.40
CA TYR A 56 15.55 -16.45 2.02
C TYR A 56 14.21 -15.97 1.45
N LEU A 57 13.27 -15.56 2.31
CA LEU A 57 11.97 -15.06 1.86
C LEU A 57 12.13 -13.68 1.21
N VAL A 58 11.60 -13.53 -0.01
CA VAL A 58 11.64 -12.29 -0.79
C VAL A 58 10.29 -12.05 -1.46
N ASP A 59 9.97 -10.79 -1.71
CA ASP A 59 8.83 -10.34 -2.49
C ASP A 59 9.32 -9.61 -3.75
N THR A 60 8.71 -9.88 -4.89
CA THR A 60 9.03 -9.30 -6.20
C THR A 60 7.95 -8.31 -6.68
N CYS A 61 7.16 -7.76 -5.75
CA CYS A 61 6.05 -6.85 -6.07
C CYS A 61 6.51 -5.52 -6.68
N GLY A 62 5.58 -4.88 -7.40
CA GLY A 62 5.73 -3.54 -7.94
C GLY A 62 4.37 -2.86 -8.05
N THR A 63 4.35 -1.52 -8.07
CA THR A 63 3.10 -0.74 -8.17
C THR A 63 2.41 -0.90 -9.52
N GLY A 64 3.17 -1.27 -10.56
CA GLY A 64 2.68 -1.31 -11.94
C GLY A 64 2.32 0.08 -12.48
N GLY A 65 1.57 0.10 -13.59
CA GLY A 65 1.05 1.33 -14.20
C GLY A 65 1.98 2.01 -15.22
N ASP A 66 3.03 1.33 -15.67
CA ASP A 66 3.96 1.85 -16.70
C ASP A 66 3.37 1.87 -18.12
N GLY A 67 2.22 1.22 -18.33
CA GLY A 67 1.54 1.14 -19.62
C GLY A 67 2.28 0.30 -20.68
N LEU A 68 3.30 -0.46 -20.29
CA LEU A 68 4.19 -1.16 -21.24
C LEU A 68 3.62 -2.48 -21.76
N GLY A 69 2.50 -2.96 -21.19
CA GLY A 69 1.85 -4.19 -21.63
C GLY A 69 2.76 -5.42 -21.52
N LEU A 70 3.70 -5.41 -20.58
CA LEU A 70 4.63 -6.51 -20.35
C LEU A 70 3.86 -7.75 -19.88
N PHE A 71 4.36 -8.93 -20.22
CA PHE A 71 3.87 -10.18 -19.66
C PHE A 71 4.15 -10.24 -18.14
N ASN A 72 3.66 -11.29 -17.45
CA ASN A 72 3.75 -11.43 -15.99
C ASN A 72 5.20 -11.69 -15.48
N ILE A 73 6.09 -10.71 -15.63
CA ILE A 73 7.52 -10.81 -15.33
C ILE A 73 7.76 -11.14 -13.87
N SER A 74 7.18 -10.39 -12.92
CA SER A 74 7.40 -10.62 -11.48
C SER A 74 6.93 -12.01 -11.02
N THR A 75 5.85 -12.52 -11.62
CA THR A 75 5.38 -13.88 -11.41
C THR A 75 6.35 -14.91 -11.98
N ALA A 76 6.86 -14.69 -13.19
CA ALA A 76 7.87 -15.57 -13.78
C ALA A 76 9.18 -15.59 -12.97
N SER A 77 9.60 -14.45 -12.42
CA SER A 77 10.77 -14.31 -11.56
C SER A 77 10.62 -14.96 -10.18
N ALA A 78 9.40 -15.31 -9.76
CA ALA A 78 9.15 -15.97 -8.48
C ALA A 78 9.35 -17.50 -8.52
N PHE A 79 9.55 -18.09 -9.72
CA PHE A 79 9.91 -19.49 -9.93
C PHE A 79 11.42 -19.68 -10.04
#